data_AF-A0A2A9NRX2-F1
#
_entry.id   AF-A0A2A9NRX2-F1
#
_cell.length_a   1.000
_cell.length_b   1.000
_cell.length_c   1.000
_cell.angle_alpha   90.00
_cell.angle_beta   90.00
_cell.angle_gamma   90.00
#
_symmetry.space_group_name_H-M   'P 1'
#
loop_
_entity.id
_entity.type
_entity.pdbx_description
1 polymer ?
#
loop_
_entity_poly.entity_id
_entity_poly.type
_entity_poly.pdbx_seq_one_letter_code
_entity_poly.pdbx_strand_id
1 'polypeptide(L)'
;MSQVVGNTALAYARIWHHVDARNRTLGKLAERIALVLMGKHKPIYDPSLDCGDYVVVTNASQLRVTGNKAEQLVYRKHSMYPGGLKETPYKDMMGRGKERGGGRVEGRSREVLKHAVAGMLPKNRLREKRLERLKVFPAEQMGRVGVNVMKRWEDGTLPPDYDPSRERMTTGKMLKRNWRTGEGMEKKEGE
;
A
#
# COMPACT_ATOMS: atom_id res chain seq x y z
N MET A 1 3.68 -28.04 25.26
CA MET A 1 3.24 -26.68 25.66
C MET A 1 4.39 -25.70 25.93
N SER A 2 5.60 -26.13 26.28
CA SER A 2 6.72 -25.24 26.66
C SER A 2 7.09 -24.15 25.61
N GLN A 3 7.03 -24.44 24.31
CA GLN A 3 7.46 -23.49 23.26
C GLN A 3 6.56 -22.26 23.08
N VAL A 4 5.33 -22.29 23.61
CA VAL A 4 4.32 -21.22 23.42
C VAL A 4 4.24 -20.29 24.65
N VAL A 5 4.81 -20.70 25.78
CA VAL A 5 4.73 -19.96 27.05
C VAL A 5 5.88 -18.97 27.12
N GLY A 6 5.57 -17.67 27.05
CA GLY A 6 6.55 -16.59 27.10
C GLY A 6 5.98 -15.25 26.66
N ASN A 7 6.84 -14.23 26.54
CA ASN A 7 6.44 -12.92 26.04
C ASN A 7 6.22 -12.96 24.52
N THR A 8 4.95 -12.97 24.09
CA THR A 8 4.56 -13.06 22.68
C THR A 8 4.28 -11.70 22.03
N ALA A 9 4.40 -10.59 22.77
CA ALA A 9 4.02 -9.26 22.30
C ALA A 9 4.73 -8.85 21.01
N LEU A 10 6.03 -9.13 20.90
CA LEU A 10 6.84 -8.82 19.72
C LEU A 10 6.39 -9.65 18.49
N ALA A 11 5.98 -10.91 18.71
CA ALA A 11 5.58 -11.79 17.62
C ALA A 11 4.26 -11.32 16.98
N TYR A 12 3.32 -10.80 17.79
CA TYR A 12 2.05 -10.22 17.33
C TYR A 12 2.15 -8.76 16.88
N ALA A 13 3.28 -8.09 17.14
CA ALA A 13 3.49 -6.72 16.68
C ALA A 13 3.35 -6.61 15.16
N ARG A 14 2.71 -5.54 14.70
CA ARG A 14 2.49 -5.29 13.27
C ARG A 14 3.63 -4.46 12.70
N ILE A 15 4.32 -5.03 11.74
CA ILE A 15 5.47 -4.40 11.08
C ILE A 15 4.97 -3.68 9.82
N TRP A 16 5.67 -2.62 9.41
CA TRP A 16 5.42 -1.93 8.14
C TRP A 16 6.48 -2.36 7.12
N HIS A 17 6.03 -3.05 6.08
CA HIS A 17 6.85 -3.46 4.94
C HIS A 17 6.68 -2.48 3.79
N HIS A 18 7.78 -2.12 3.13
CA HIS A 18 7.78 -1.32 1.91
C HIS A 18 8.19 -2.17 0.71
N VAL A 19 7.46 -2.00 -0.39
CA VAL A 19 7.67 -2.73 -1.64
C VAL A 19 7.62 -1.76 -2.81
N ASP A 20 8.63 -1.80 -3.66
CA ASP A 20 8.60 -1.09 -4.94
C ASP A 20 7.89 -1.94 -6.02
N ALA A 21 6.92 -1.35 -6.72
CA ALA A 21 6.16 -2.02 -7.77
C ALA A 21 6.81 -1.93 -9.17
N ARG A 22 7.89 -1.16 -9.34
CA ARG A 22 8.58 -0.99 -10.63
C ARG A 22 8.97 -2.34 -11.24
N ASN A 23 8.60 -2.54 -12.50
CA ASN A 23 8.91 -3.75 -13.27
C ASN A 23 8.39 -5.09 -12.70
N ARG A 24 7.57 -5.06 -11.63
CA ARG A 24 6.99 -6.27 -11.03
C ARG A 24 5.70 -6.66 -11.73
N THR A 25 5.47 -7.97 -11.85
CA THR A 25 4.22 -8.51 -12.41
C THR A 25 3.08 -8.40 -11.40
N LEU A 26 1.95 -7.80 -11.81
CA LEU A 26 0.78 -7.54 -10.94
C LEU A 26 0.36 -8.75 -10.09
N GLY A 27 0.16 -9.92 -10.72
CA GLY A 27 -0.33 -11.12 -10.02
C GLY A 27 0.66 -11.65 -8.97
N LYS A 28 1.93 -11.84 -9.36
CA LYS A 28 2.98 -12.34 -8.46
C LYS A 28 3.23 -11.39 -7.28
N LEU A 29 3.14 -10.08 -7.53
CA LEU A 29 3.24 -9.07 -6.48
C LEU A 29 2.04 -9.16 -5.53
N ALA A 30 0.82 -9.23 -6.08
CA ALA A 30 -0.41 -9.31 -5.28
C ALA A 30 -0.46 -10.56 -4.39
N GLU A 31 0.02 -11.70 -4.89
CA GLU A 31 0.13 -12.95 -4.13
C GLU A 31 1.04 -12.78 -2.91
N ARG A 32 2.25 -12.27 -3.11
CA ARG A 32 3.22 -12.03 -2.02
C ARG A 32 2.68 -11.04 -1.00
N ILE A 33 2.04 -9.97 -1.45
CA ILE A 33 1.39 -8.99 -0.56
C ILE A 33 0.30 -9.67 0.26
N ALA A 34 -0.54 -10.50 -0.35
CA ALA A 34 -1.62 -11.20 0.36
C ALA A 34 -1.10 -12.13 1.46
N LEU A 35 0.02 -12.84 1.23
CA LEU A 35 0.67 -13.66 2.25
C LEU A 35 1.09 -12.84 3.48
N VAL A 36 1.70 -11.67 3.25
CA VAL A 36 2.14 -10.77 4.33
C VAL A 36 0.96 -10.15 5.08
N LEU A 37 -0.10 -9.75 4.36
CA LEU A 37 -1.33 -9.22 4.95
C LEU A 37 -2.10 -10.26 5.77
N MET A 38 -1.98 -11.54 5.43
CA MET A 38 -2.53 -12.64 6.23
C MET A 38 -1.66 -12.98 7.44
N GLY A 39 -0.36 -12.66 7.40
CA GLY A 39 0.59 -13.04 8.44
C GLY A 39 1.20 -14.42 8.26
N LYS A 40 1.02 -15.07 7.11
CA LYS A 40 1.52 -16.44 6.84
C LYS A 40 3.04 -16.56 6.86
N HIS A 41 3.76 -15.44 6.79
CA HIS A 41 5.21 -15.39 6.94
C HIS A 41 5.66 -15.50 8.41
N LYS A 42 4.76 -15.33 9.38
CA LYS A 42 5.06 -15.49 10.80
C LYS A 42 4.77 -16.94 11.24
N PRO A 43 5.65 -17.57 12.02
CA PRO A 43 5.44 -18.94 12.49
C PRO A 43 4.28 -19.06 13.49
N ILE A 44 3.83 -17.95 14.07
CA ILE A 44 2.68 -17.86 14.98
C ILE A 44 1.33 -17.76 14.24
N TYR A 45 1.31 -17.92 12.92
CA TYR A 45 0.11 -17.73 12.12
C TYR A 45 -1.00 -18.69 12.55
N ASP A 46 -2.17 -18.13 12.82
CA ASP A 46 -3.39 -18.88 13.05
C ASP A 46 -4.51 -18.32 12.15
N PRO A 47 -5.31 -19.17 11.47
CA PRO A 47 -6.38 -18.71 10.57
C PRO A 47 -7.49 -17.92 11.26
N SER A 48 -7.75 -18.16 12.54
CA SER A 48 -8.79 -17.49 13.33
C SER A 48 -8.36 -16.09 13.79
N LEU A 49 -7.05 -15.90 13.97
CA LEU A 49 -6.45 -14.65 14.42
C LEU A 49 -5.95 -13.77 13.25
N ASP A 50 -5.82 -12.48 13.51
CA ASP A 50 -5.36 -11.49 12.53
C ASP A 50 -4.01 -10.88 12.93
N CYS A 51 -2.95 -11.64 12.67
CA CYS A 51 -1.55 -11.32 12.99
C CYS A 51 -0.76 -10.71 11.82
N GLY A 52 -1.44 -10.35 10.72
CA GLY A 52 -0.82 -9.80 9.52
C GLY A 52 -0.25 -8.39 9.68
N ASP A 53 0.69 -8.07 8.79
CA ASP A 53 1.46 -6.82 8.82
C ASP A 53 0.90 -5.74 7.89
N TYR A 54 1.44 -4.52 7.97
CA TYR A 54 1.17 -3.44 7.02
C TYR A 54 2.09 -3.58 5.81
N VAL A 55 1.53 -3.30 4.63
CA VAL A 55 2.29 -3.28 3.39
C VAL A 55 2.06 -1.97 2.68
N VAL A 56 3.14 -1.29 2.34
CA VAL A 56 3.12 -0.07 1.56
C VAL A 56 3.80 -0.28 0.23
N VAL A 57 3.07 0.01 -0.84
CA VAL A 57 3.54 -0.15 -2.21
C VAL A 57 3.70 1.21 -2.85
N THR A 58 4.88 1.48 -3.42
CA THR A 58 5.17 2.69 -4.21
C THR A 58 5.27 2.37 -5.70
N ASN A 59 5.22 3.40 -6.54
CA ASN A 59 5.34 3.28 -7.99
C ASN A 59 4.31 2.32 -8.64
N ALA A 60 3.10 2.24 -8.10
CA ALA A 60 2.06 1.35 -8.63
C ALA A 60 1.66 1.67 -10.09
N SER A 61 1.96 2.87 -10.58
CA SER A 61 1.79 3.26 -11.99
C SER A 61 2.69 2.49 -12.96
N GLN A 62 3.79 1.90 -12.47
CA GLN A 62 4.79 1.18 -13.28
C GLN A 62 4.65 -0.35 -13.17
N LEU A 63 3.48 -0.82 -12.74
CA LEU A 63 3.17 -2.25 -12.68
C LEU A 63 3.13 -2.87 -14.08
N ARG A 64 3.72 -4.06 -14.21
CA ARG A 64 3.70 -4.82 -15.45
C ARG A 64 2.60 -5.88 -15.44
N VAL A 65 1.94 -6.02 -16.57
CA VAL A 65 1.05 -7.16 -16.85
C VAL A 65 1.63 -7.91 -18.05
N THR A 66 1.60 -9.23 -17.98
CA THR A 66 2.17 -10.11 -19.01
C THR A 66 1.15 -10.38 -20.13
N GLY A 67 1.64 -10.50 -21.37
CA GLY A 67 0.84 -10.82 -22.56
C GLY A 67 -0.14 -9.71 -22.96
N ASN A 68 -1.23 -10.06 -23.63
CA ASN A 68 -2.22 -9.11 -24.16
C ASN A 68 -3.24 -8.66 -23.10
N LYS A 69 -3.00 -8.97 -21.82
CA LYS A 69 -3.90 -8.64 -20.71
C LYS A 69 -4.06 -7.14 -20.50
N ALA A 70 -3.07 -6.33 -20.89
CA ALA A 70 -3.20 -4.88 -20.81
C ALA A 70 -4.39 -4.37 -21.65
N GLU A 71 -4.74 -5.06 -22.73
CA GLU A 71 -5.83 -4.70 -23.65
C GLU A 71 -7.13 -5.44 -23.33
N GLN A 72 -7.01 -6.73 -22.99
CA GLN A 72 -8.16 -7.61 -22.86
C GLN A 72 -8.79 -7.60 -21.46
N LEU A 73 -8.06 -7.15 -20.42
CA LEU A 73 -8.56 -7.19 -19.06
C LEU A 73 -9.60 -6.10 -18.84
N VAL A 74 -10.82 -6.51 -18.53
CA VAL A 74 -11.96 -5.62 -18.24
C VAL A 74 -12.44 -5.86 -16.81
N TYR A 75 -12.53 -4.78 -16.03
CA TYR A 75 -13.11 -4.78 -14.70
C TYR A 75 -14.61 -4.54 -14.78
N ARG A 76 -15.40 -5.42 -14.15
CA ARG A 76 -16.86 -5.36 -14.17
C ARG A 76 -17.41 -5.09 -12.78
N LYS A 77 -18.40 -4.22 -12.70
CA LYS A 77 -19.20 -3.96 -11.49
C LYS A 77 -20.67 -3.87 -11.88
N HIS A 78 -21.56 -4.46 -11.10
CA HIS A 78 -23.00 -4.38 -11.31
C HIS A 78 -23.66 -3.67 -10.13
N SER A 79 -24.64 -2.80 -10.38
CA SER A 79 -25.39 -2.09 -9.33
C SER A 79 -26.61 -2.86 -8.80
N MET A 80 -26.88 -4.04 -9.35
CA MET A 80 -28.08 -4.87 -9.09
C MET A 80 -29.38 -4.36 -9.74
N TYR A 81 -29.32 -3.27 -10.51
CA TYR A 81 -30.43 -2.81 -11.36
C TYR A 81 -30.26 -3.30 -12.80
N PRO A 82 -31.36 -3.60 -13.54
CA PRO A 82 -31.29 -3.90 -14.96
C PRO A 82 -30.54 -2.80 -15.74
N GLY A 83 -29.60 -3.18 -16.61
CA GLY A 83 -28.73 -2.23 -17.33
C GLY A 83 -27.62 -1.60 -16.47
N GLY A 84 -27.49 -1.97 -15.21
CA GLY A 84 -26.52 -1.42 -14.26
C GLY A 84 -25.09 -1.97 -14.37
N LEU A 85 -24.74 -2.65 -15.46
CA LEU A 85 -23.40 -3.19 -15.69
C LEU A 85 -22.44 -2.06 -16.10
N LYS A 86 -21.38 -1.90 -15.32
CA LYS A 86 -20.27 -0.99 -15.62
C LYS A 86 -19.03 -1.81 -15.92
N GLU A 87 -18.50 -1.61 -17.11
CA GLU A 87 -17.25 -2.20 -17.56
C GLU A 87 -16.18 -1.11 -17.66
N THR A 88 -14.96 -1.40 -17.23
CA THR A 88 -13.84 -0.48 -17.35
C THR A 88 -12.61 -1.27 -17.79
N PRO A 89 -12.03 -0.98 -18.97
CA PRO A 89 -10.85 -1.68 -19.43
C PRO A 89 -9.63 -1.30 -18.60
N TYR A 90 -8.65 -2.21 -18.54
CA TYR A 90 -7.42 -2.03 -17.79
C TYR A 90 -6.64 -0.79 -18.23
N LYS A 91 -6.60 -0.52 -19.54
CA LYS A 91 -5.97 0.70 -20.09
C LYS A 91 -6.55 1.98 -19.46
N ASP A 92 -7.86 2.05 -19.27
CA ASP A 92 -8.52 3.23 -18.68
C ASP A 92 -8.32 3.30 -17.17
N MET A 93 -8.14 2.15 -16.50
CA MET A 93 -7.81 2.08 -15.07
C MET A 93 -6.36 2.51 -14.77
N MET A 94 -5.41 2.11 -15.62
CA MET A 94 -4.00 2.48 -15.51
C MET A 94 -3.68 3.85 -16.11
N GLY A 95 -4.44 4.27 -17.12
CA GLY A 95 -4.23 5.52 -17.83
C GLY A 95 -4.43 6.74 -16.94
N ARG A 96 -3.92 7.88 -17.41
CA ARG A 96 -4.20 9.21 -16.85
C ARG A 96 -5.63 9.63 -17.21
N GLY A 97 -6.62 8.89 -16.72
CA GLY A 97 -8.03 9.16 -16.99
C GLY A 97 -8.48 10.45 -16.30
N LYS A 98 -9.04 11.38 -17.08
CA LYS A 98 -9.81 12.53 -16.55
C LYS A 98 -10.99 11.98 -15.75
N GLU A 99 -11.09 12.30 -14.47
CA GLU A 99 -12.30 12.03 -13.71
C GLU A 99 -13.46 12.90 -14.24
N ARG A 100 -14.71 12.45 -14.05
CA ARG A 100 -15.96 13.14 -14.44
C ARG A 100 -16.17 14.52 -13.76
N GLY A 101 -15.16 15.05 -13.06
CA GLY A 101 -15.20 16.30 -12.29
C GLY A 101 -13.97 17.21 -12.47
N GLY A 102 -13.28 17.15 -13.63
CA GLY A 102 -12.28 18.17 -14.02
C GLY A 102 -10.95 18.17 -13.27
N GLY A 103 -10.77 17.34 -12.24
CA GLY A 103 -9.50 17.17 -11.52
C GLY A 103 -8.54 16.21 -12.25
N ARG A 104 -7.26 16.58 -12.33
CA ARG A 104 -6.16 15.75 -12.85
C ARG A 104 -5.81 14.67 -11.82
N VAL A 105 -6.60 13.61 -11.74
CA VAL A 105 -6.36 12.51 -10.80
C VAL A 105 -5.34 11.55 -11.42
N GLU A 106 -4.21 11.35 -10.73
CA GLU A 106 -3.26 10.28 -11.03
C GLU A 106 -4.02 8.94 -11.13
N GLY A 107 -3.78 8.16 -12.18
CA GLY A 107 -4.59 6.99 -12.55
C GLY A 107 -4.99 6.06 -11.40
N ARG A 108 -6.09 5.32 -11.60
CA ARG A 108 -6.65 4.34 -10.64
C ARG A 108 -5.77 3.08 -10.50
N SER A 109 -4.47 3.18 -10.76
CA SER A 109 -3.45 2.15 -10.55
C SER A 109 -3.46 1.61 -9.11
N ARG A 110 -3.82 2.45 -8.12
CA ARG A 110 -4.04 2.02 -6.74
C ARG A 110 -5.13 0.95 -6.63
N GLU A 111 -6.24 1.15 -7.34
CA GLU A 111 -7.40 0.24 -7.31
C GLU A 111 -7.09 -1.06 -8.02
N VAL A 112 -6.33 -1.03 -9.11
CA VAL A 112 -5.88 -2.24 -9.83
C VAL A 112 -5.18 -3.21 -8.88
N LEU A 113 -4.19 -2.73 -8.11
CA LEU A 113 -3.45 -3.58 -7.18
C LEU A 113 -4.32 -4.01 -5.99
N LYS A 114 -5.13 -3.09 -5.44
CA LYS A 114 -6.06 -3.43 -4.35
C LYS A 114 -7.08 -4.49 -4.77
N HIS A 115 -7.63 -4.41 -5.98
CA HIS A 115 -8.54 -5.42 -6.51
C HIS A 115 -7.87 -6.78 -6.66
N ALA A 116 -6.65 -6.82 -7.19
CA ALA A 116 -5.87 -8.05 -7.31
C ALA A 116 -5.63 -8.69 -5.93
N VAL A 117 -5.16 -7.92 -4.96
CA VAL A 117 -4.91 -8.40 -3.58
C VAL A 117 -6.21 -8.82 -2.89
N ALA A 118 -7.29 -8.05 -3.06
CA ALA A 118 -8.58 -8.36 -2.48
C ALA A 118 -9.18 -9.67 -3.01
N GLY A 119 -8.81 -10.08 -4.23
CA GLY A 119 -9.15 -11.39 -4.80
C GLY A 119 -8.35 -12.55 -4.20
N MET A 120 -7.14 -12.30 -3.72
CA MET A 120 -6.25 -13.30 -3.10
C MET A 120 -6.52 -13.53 -1.60
N LEU A 121 -7.28 -12.63 -0.95
CA LEU A 121 -7.63 -12.76 0.45
C LEU A 121 -8.86 -13.66 0.66
N PRO A 122 -8.91 -14.45 1.75
CA PRO A 122 -10.05 -15.30 2.07
C PRO A 122 -11.31 -14.45 2.30
N LYS A 123 -12.45 -14.92 1.80
CA LYS A 123 -13.75 -14.23 1.89
C LYS A 123 -14.35 -14.37 3.30
N ASN A 124 -13.88 -13.56 4.24
CA ASN A 124 -14.36 -13.54 5.62
C ASN A 124 -14.40 -12.11 6.19
N ARG A 125 -14.82 -11.95 7.45
CA ARG A 125 -14.88 -10.64 8.15
C ARG A 125 -13.51 -9.99 8.37
N LEU A 126 -12.42 -10.75 8.30
CA LEU A 126 -11.04 -10.23 8.42
C LEU A 126 -10.52 -9.64 7.11
N ARG A 127 -11.15 -9.97 5.97
CA ARG A 127 -10.72 -9.53 4.63
C ARG A 127 -10.60 -8.02 4.53
N GLU A 128 -11.60 -7.29 5.00
CA GLU A 128 -11.63 -5.83 4.92
C GLU A 128 -10.53 -5.21 5.78
N LYS A 129 -10.37 -5.68 7.01
CA LYS A 129 -9.29 -5.24 7.93
C LYS A 129 -7.91 -5.50 7.34
N ARG A 130 -7.69 -6.66 6.72
CA ARG A 130 -6.43 -7.00 6.04
C ARG A 130 -6.19 -6.09 4.83
N LEU A 131 -7.22 -5.83 4.03
CA LEU A 131 -7.11 -4.97 2.86
C LEU A 131 -6.84 -3.50 3.23
N GLU A 132 -7.38 -3.02 4.34
CA GLU A 132 -7.15 -1.65 4.83
C GLU A 132 -5.67 -1.40 5.17
N ARG A 133 -4.93 -2.43 5.61
CA ARG A 133 -3.50 -2.35 5.90
C ARG A 133 -2.63 -2.16 4.65
N LEU A 134 -3.16 -2.47 3.47
CA LEU A 134 -2.47 -2.23 2.21
C LEU A 134 -2.59 -0.74 1.82
N LYS A 135 -1.45 -0.04 1.84
CA LYS A 135 -1.36 1.34 1.36
C LYS A 135 -0.66 1.35 -0.01
N VAL A 136 -1.29 1.94 -1.01
CA VAL A 136 -0.78 1.94 -2.39
C VAL A 136 -0.63 3.36 -2.89
N PHE A 137 0.56 3.68 -3.40
CA PHE A 137 0.92 4.96 -3.97
C PHE A 137 1.32 4.79 -5.45
N PRO A 138 0.77 5.60 -6.37
CA PRO A 138 1.06 5.53 -7.79
C PRO A 138 2.47 6.07 -8.09
N ALA A 139 2.91 7.05 -7.32
CA ALA A 139 4.24 7.65 -7.36
C ALA A 139 5.13 7.06 -6.25
N GLU A 140 6.39 7.50 -6.24
CA GLU A 140 7.38 7.18 -5.21
C GLU A 140 7.06 7.88 -3.87
N GLN A 141 6.38 9.02 -3.93
CA GLN A 141 6.07 9.80 -2.75
C GLN A 141 5.01 9.12 -1.88
N MET A 142 5.43 8.73 -0.67
CA MET A 142 4.64 7.94 0.27
C MET A 142 3.86 8.78 1.30
N GLY A 143 4.08 10.10 1.28
CA GLY A 143 3.48 11.05 2.24
C GLY A 143 3.87 10.74 3.69
N ARG A 144 2.95 11.00 4.64
CA ARG A 144 3.17 10.80 6.08
C ARG A 144 3.45 9.34 6.48
N VAL A 145 3.10 8.38 5.63
CA VAL A 145 3.23 6.94 5.91
C VAL A 145 4.68 6.46 5.82
N GLY A 146 5.52 7.18 5.06
CA GLY A 146 6.96 6.88 4.89
C GLY A 146 7.73 6.72 6.20
N VAL A 147 7.35 7.49 7.22
CA VAL A 147 8.05 7.54 8.51
C VAL A 147 7.93 6.24 9.30
N ASN A 148 6.90 5.43 9.04
CA ASN A 148 6.62 4.22 9.82
C ASN A 148 7.28 2.95 9.25
N VAL A 149 7.88 3.03 8.06
CA VAL A 149 8.48 1.87 7.38
C VAL A 149 9.72 1.42 8.16
N MET A 150 9.68 0.18 8.65
CA MET A 150 10.82 -0.45 9.31
C MET A 150 11.64 -1.32 8.36
N LYS A 151 11.00 -1.93 7.35
CA LYS A 151 11.67 -2.90 6.46
C LYS A 151 11.43 -2.55 4.98
N ARG A 152 12.50 -2.26 4.23
CA ARG A 152 12.49 -2.25 2.77
C ARG A 152 12.73 -3.68 2.29
N TRP A 153 11.85 -4.20 1.44
CA TRP A 153 11.88 -5.61 1.03
C TRP A 153 13.11 -5.96 0.15
N GLU A 154 13.80 -4.95 -0.39
CA GLU A 154 14.89 -5.17 -1.35
C GLU A 154 16.27 -5.42 -0.69
N ASP A 155 16.55 -4.92 0.52
CA ASP A 155 17.95 -4.90 1.00
C ASP A 155 18.22 -5.57 2.35
N GLY A 156 17.21 -5.88 3.18
CA GLY A 156 17.47 -6.42 4.53
C GLY A 156 18.29 -5.49 5.44
N THR A 157 18.73 -4.34 4.94
CA THR A 157 19.48 -3.30 5.62
C THR A 157 18.56 -2.15 5.97
N LEU A 158 18.87 -1.54 7.13
CA LEU A 158 18.28 -0.29 7.54
C LEU A 158 18.68 0.80 6.51
N PRO A 159 17.86 1.84 6.31
CA PRO A 159 18.27 3.00 5.52
C PRO A 159 19.69 3.47 5.92
N PRO A 160 20.56 3.90 4.98
CA PRO A 160 21.93 4.31 5.31
C PRO A 160 22.01 5.41 6.39
N ASP A 161 20.93 6.16 6.57
CA ASP A 161 20.71 7.24 7.53
C ASP A 161 19.98 6.80 8.82
N TYR A 162 19.78 5.50 9.05
CA TYR A 162 19.10 4.99 10.24
C TYR A 162 20.03 5.01 11.45
N ASP A 163 19.74 5.92 12.38
CA ASP A 163 20.36 5.99 13.70
C ASP A 163 19.32 5.64 14.79
N PRO A 164 19.49 4.53 15.53
CA PRO A 164 18.55 4.10 16.57
C PRO A 164 18.55 5.01 17.80
N SER A 165 19.54 5.89 17.95
CA SER A 165 19.66 6.83 19.08
C SER A 165 18.96 8.18 18.83
N ARG A 166 18.61 8.49 17.57
CA ARG A 166 17.89 9.72 17.21
C ARG A 166 16.38 9.58 17.42
N GLU A 167 15.83 10.30 18.40
CA GLU A 167 14.38 10.42 18.57
C GLU A 167 13.75 11.06 17.32
N ARG A 168 12.95 10.30 16.55
CA ARG A 168 12.26 10.87 15.39
C ARG A 168 11.28 11.94 15.86
N MET A 169 11.44 13.17 15.40
CA MET A 169 10.46 14.23 15.62
C MET A 169 9.13 13.81 14.99
N THR A 170 8.10 13.63 15.82
CA THR A 170 6.73 13.40 15.35
C THR A 170 6.23 14.59 14.54
N THR A 171 5.24 14.40 13.66
CA THR A 171 4.68 15.46 12.78
C THR A 171 4.32 16.74 13.53
N GLY A 172 3.88 16.64 14.80
CA GLY A 172 3.63 17.80 15.67
C GLY A 172 4.90 18.55 16.10
N LYS A 173 6.00 17.83 16.39
CA LYS A 173 7.31 18.44 16.68
C LYS A 173 7.93 19.06 15.42
N MET A 174 7.75 18.46 14.24
CA MET A 174 8.19 19.01 12.94
C MET A 174 7.44 20.30 12.56
N LEU A 175 6.10 20.32 12.65
CA LEU A 175 5.31 21.51 12.32
C LEU A 175 5.62 22.69 13.25
N LYS A 176 5.83 22.44 14.55
CA LYS A 176 6.26 23.48 15.52
C LYS A 176 7.68 23.98 15.24
N ARG A 177 8.57 23.10 14.75
CA ARG A 177 9.93 23.49 14.34
C ARG A 177 9.88 24.36 13.09
N ASN A 178 9.15 23.95 12.05
CA ASN A 178 9.03 24.69 10.79
C ASN A 178 8.34 26.05 10.98
N TRP A 179 7.38 26.17 11.91
CA TRP A 179 6.83 27.46 12.33
C TRP A 179 7.87 28.35 13.02
N ARG A 180 8.78 27.77 13.81
CA ARG A 180 9.88 28.49 14.48
C ARG A 180 11.05 28.83 13.55
N THR A 181 11.35 28.00 12.56
CA THR A 181 12.48 28.19 11.62
C THR A 181 12.10 28.97 10.36
N GLY A 182 10.81 29.25 10.13
CA GLY A 182 10.36 30.10 9.02
C GLY A 182 10.43 29.45 7.62
N GLU A 183 10.88 28.21 7.52
CA GLU A 183 11.14 27.49 6.25
C GLU A 183 9.88 27.15 5.42
N GLY A 184 8.69 27.64 5.80
CA GLY A 184 7.42 27.41 5.09
C GLY A 184 6.74 28.67 4.53
N MET A 185 7.32 29.85 4.70
CA MET A 185 6.79 31.12 4.16
C MET A 185 7.60 31.57 2.94
N GLU A 186 7.55 30.81 1.84
CA GLU A 186 7.86 31.40 0.53
C GLU A 186 6.67 32.26 0.12
N LYS A 187 6.90 33.57 0.12
CA LYS A 187 5.96 34.61 -0.28
C LYS A 187 5.47 34.36 -1.71
N LYS A 188 4.15 34.32 -1.90
CA LYS A 188 3.57 34.68 -3.19
C LYS A 188 3.67 36.20 -3.33
N GLU A 189 4.79 36.68 -3.87
CA GLU A 189 4.92 38.02 -4.45
C GLU A 189 4.97 37.85 -5.99
N GLY A 190 4.17 38.65 -6.71
CA GLY A 190 4.35 38.89 -8.14
C GLY A 190 3.19 38.45 -9.06
N GLU A 191 2.39 39.45 -9.44
CA GLU A 191 1.59 39.63 -10.68
C GLU A 191 0.57 38.57 -11.15
#